data_AF-A0A7S3MPI2-F1
#
_entry.id   AF-A0A7S3MPI2-F1
#
_cell.length_a   1.000
_cell.length_b   1.000
_cell.length_c   1.000
_cell.angle_alpha   90.00
_cell.angle_beta   90.00
_cell.angle_gamma   90.00
#
_symmetry.space_group_name_H-M   'P 1'
#
loop_
_entity.id
_entity.type
_entity.pdbx_description
1 polymer ?
#
loop_
_entity_poly.entity_id
_entity_poly.type
_entity_poly.pdbx_seq_one_letter_code
_entity_poly.pdbx_strand_id
1 'polypeptide(L)'
;MGVSGEPPRGQPFEEFKYKTLEQSFRNAWTDNADRLSLLYTGTPALKTDFTRTGKRSTAGAINDGKHSMIRYYINNFTDGYNCDCLDLSQGQISAKQQLNKRGFITPIKLAFAALMTSLILTRVFLNVYFPYTEASEESDSDSTKLMIFRTLVLIGVFVVGSLGIQANGRLFIDDSSRTI
;
A
#
# COMPACT_ATOMS: atom_id res chain seq x y z
N MET A 1 -29.11 -10.98 -13.12
CA MET A 1 -30.51 -11.22 -13.49
C MET A 1 -31.28 -9.94 -13.24
N GLY A 2 -31.98 -9.40 -14.24
CA GLY A 2 -32.85 -8.23 -14.06
C GLY A 2 -34.13 -8.60 -13.31
N VAL A 3 -34.83 -7.59 -12.79
CA VAL A 3 -36.07 -7.74 -11.99
C VAL A 3 -37.19 -8.47 -12.76
N SER A 4 -37.12 -8.54 -14.10
CA SER A 4 -38.07 -9.27 -14.95
C SER A 4 -37.68 -10.72 -15.28
N GLY A 5 -36.52 -11.21 -14.81
CA GLY A 5 -36.02 -12.54 -15.17
C GLY A 5 -35.55 -12.68 -16.63
N GLU A 6 -35.78 -11.68 -17.48
CA GLU A 6 -35.27 -11.68 -18.84
C GLU A 6 -33.77 -11.35 -18.89
N PRO A 7 -33.02 -11.96 -19.82
CA PRO A 7 -31.64 -11.57 -20.06
C PRO A 7 -31.60 -10.11 -20.55
N PRO A 8 -30.66 -9.29 -20.04
CA PRO A 8 -30.52 -7.91 -20.48
C PRO A 8 -30.24 -7.89 -21.99
N ARG A 9 -31.11 -7.21 -22.75
CA ARG A 9 -31.01 -7.13 -24.22
C ARG A 9 -30.00 -6.08 -24.71
N GLY A 10 -29.35 -5.37 -23.79
CA GLY A 10 -28.45 -4.25 -24.06
C GLY A 10 -26.97 -4.58 -23.85
N GLN A 11 -26.09 -3.68 -24.31
CA GLN A 11 -24.66 -3.79 -23.99
C GLN A 11 -24.44 -3.58 -22.49
N PRO A 12 -23.39 -4.18 -21.89
CA PRO A 12 -23.01 -3.87 -20.52
C PRO A 12 -22.86 -2.35 -20.33
N PHE A 13 -23.52 -1.82 -19.31
CA PHE A 13 -23.52 -0.37 -18.98
C PHE A 13 -24.25 0.54 -19.97
N GLU A 14 -25.13 0.00 -20.82
CA GLU A 14 -26.05 0.82 -21.61
C GLU A 14 -26.90 1.73 -20.70
N GLU A 15 -26.95 3.02 -21.04
CA GLU A 15 -27.74 4.00 -20.28
C GLU A 15 -29.23 3.65 -20.37
N PHE A 16 -29.92 3.72 -19.24
CA PHE A 16 -31.36 3.56 -19.17
C PHE A 16 -32.08 4.70 -19.90
N LYS A 17 -33.32 4.41 -20.32
CA LYS A 17 -34.22 5.38 -20.96
C LYS A 17 -34.33 6.70 -20.17
N TYR A 18 -34.26 6.64 -18.84
CA TYR A 18 -34.36 7.79 -17.93
C TYR A 18 -32.98 8.21 -17.39
N LYS A 19 -32.17 8.88 -18.22
CA LYS A 19 -30.78 9.26 -17.90
C LYS A 19 -30.63 10.06 -16.60
N THR A 20 -31.53 11.00 -16.33
CA THR A 20 -31.47 11.83 -15.11
C THR A 20 -31.71 11.02 -13.85
N LEU A 21 -32.68 10.09 -13.89
CA LEU A 21 -32.97 9.19 -12.76
C LEU A 21 -31.79 8.25 -12.53
N GLU A 22 -31.24 7.68 -13.60
CA GLU A 22 -30.05 6.83 -13.53
C GLU A 22 -28.85 7.57 -12.95
N GLN A 23 -28.55 8.78 -13.42
CA GLN A 23 -27.43 9.57 -12.89
C GLN A 23 -27.62 9.90 -11.41
N SER A 24 -28.83 10.28 -11.02
CA SER A 24 -29.17 10.57 -9.62
C SER A 24 -28.99 9.33 -8.74
N PHE A 25 -29.43 8.17 -9.22
CA PHE A 25 -29.26 6.90 -8.53
C PHE A 25 -27.78 6.51 -8.41
N ARG A 26 -27.01 6.58 -9.51
CA ARG A 26 -25.56 6.30 -9.51
C ARG A 26 -24.81 7.21 -8.53
N ASN A 27 -25.16 8.50 -8.48
CA ASN A 27 -24.55 9.45 -7.55
C ASN A 27 -24.88 9.08 -6.09
N ALA A 28 -26.17 8.92 -5.77
CA ALA A 28 -26.61 8.56 -4.40
C ALA A 28 -26.00 7.24 -3.93
N TRP A 29 -25.92 6.24 -4.82
CA TRP A 29 -25.29 4.95 -4.53
C TRP A 29 -23.79 5.10 -4.25
N THR A 30 -23.09 5.89 -5.07
CA THR A 30 -21.66 6.12 -4.90
C THR A 30 -21.37 6.90 -3.62
N ASP A 31 -22.18 7.90 -3.29
CA ASP A 31 -22.04 8.68 -2.06
C ASP A 31 -22.27 7.80 -0.81
N ASN A 32 -23.23 6.88 -0.86
CA ASN A 32 -23.43 5.89 0.19
C ASN A 32 -22.21 4.96 0.34
N ALA A 33 -21.65 4.48 -0.77
CA ALA A 33 -20.44 3.66 -0.76
C ALA A 33 -19.24 4.42 -0.16
N ASP A 34 -19.08 5.70 -0.50
CA ASP A 34 -18.06 6.58 0.06
C ASP A 34 -18.19 6.71 1.58
N ARG A 35 -19.41 6.94 2.08
CA ARG A 35 -19.68 7.05 3.53
C ARG A 35 -19.42 5.74 4.26
N LEU A 36 -19.85 4.61 3.72
CA LEU A 36 -19.62 3.30 4.33
C LEU A 36 -18.12 2.97 4.37
N SER A 37 -17.40 3.26 3.28
CA SER A 37 -15.96 3.05 3.19
C SER A 37 -15.19 3.90 4.20
N LEU A 38 -15.61 5.16 4.40
CA LEU A 38 -15.02 6.05 5.40
C LEU A 38 -15.18 5.49 6.82
N LEU A 39 -16.35 4.95 7.15
CA LEU A 39 -16.62 4.35 8.46
C LEU A 39 -15.77 3.10 8.71
N TYR A 40 -15.58 2.28 7.69
CA TYR A 40 -14.87 1.00 7.84
C TYR A 40 -13.35 1.11 7.71
N THR A 41 -12.84 1.99 6.85
CA THR A 41 -11.41 2.02 6.48
C THR A 41 -10.75 3.38 6.65
N GLY A 42 -11.50 4.41 7.06
CA GLY A 42 -11.01 5.78 7.13
C GLY A 42 -10.80 6.46 5.76
N THR A 43 -11.14 5.80 4.64
CA THR A 43 -11.00 6.37 3.29
C THR A 43 -12.28 6.25 2.46
N PRO A 44 -12.55 7.17 1.51
CA PRO A 44 -13.60 7.00 0.51
C PRO A 44 -13.47 5.70 -0.30
N ALA A 45 -14.53 5.33 -1.02
CA ALA A 45 -14.56 4.11 -1.79
C ALA A 45 -13.65 4.22 -3.04
N LEU A 46 -13.12 3.08 -3.46
CA LEU A 46 -12.31 2.99 -4.68
C LEU A 46 -13.21 2.83 -5.91
N LYS A 47 -12.74 3.27 -7.07
CA LYS A 47 -13.40 3.13 -8.39
C LYS A 47 -14.79 3.78 -8.47
N THR A 48 -15.03 4.80 -7.65
CA THR A 48 -16.31 5.53 -7.59
C THR A 48 -16.59 6.32 -8.86
N ASP A 49 -15.56 6.69 -9.61
CA ASP A 49 -15.65 7.30 -10.94
C ASP A 49 -16.33 6.37 -11.95
N PHE A 50 -16.01 5.07 -11.89
CA PHE A 50 -16.59 4.05 -12.77
C PHE A 50 -18.09 3.87 -12.49
N THR A 51 -18.50 3.88 -11.23
CA THR A 51 -19.92 3.78 -10.87
C THR A 51 -20.70 5.05 -11.22
N ARG A 52 -20.11 6.24 -11.04
CA ARG A 52 -20.76 7.52 -11.39
C ARG A 52 -20.94 7.71 -12.89
N THR A 53 -19.92 7.39 -13.69
CA THR A 53 -19.88 7.76 -15.11
C THR A 53 -19.94 6.57 -16.07
N GLY A 54 -19.82 5.34 -15.58
CA GLY A 54 -19.72 4.13 -16.40
C GLY A 54 -18.41 4.00 -17.18
N LYS A 55 -17.49 4.97 -17.04
CA LYS A 55 -16.19 5.00 -17.72
C LYS A 55 -15.08 5.22 -16.70
N ARG A 56 -13.92 4.63 -16.99
CA ARG A 56 -12.74 4.78 -16.14
C ARG A 56 -12.05 6.10 -16.45
N SER A 57 -11.83 6.95 -15.44
CA SER A 57 -11.07 8.19 -15.56
C SER A 57 -9.63 8.00 -15.06
N THR A 58 -8.65 8.64 -15.73
CA THR A 58 -7.25 8.66 -15.30
C THR A 58 -7.09 9.36 -13.95
N ALA A 59 -7.85 10.44 -13.72
CA ALA A 59 -7.89 11.13 -12.43
C ALA A 59 -8.47 10.23 -11.33
N GLY A 60 -9.48 9.43 -11.66
CA GLY A 60 -10.02 8.41 -10.76
C GLY A 60 -8.96 7.36 -10.38
N ALA A 61 -8.12 6.95 -11.32
CA ALA A 61 -7.04 5.99 -11.05
C ALA A 61 -5.98 6.51 -10.09
N ILE A 62 -5.63 7.78 -10.22
CA ILE A 62 -4.70 8.43 -9.30
C ILE A 62 -5.32 8.54 -7.89
N ASN A 63 -6.58 8.95 -7.81
CA ASN A 63 -7.29 9.03 -6.53
C ASN A 63 -7.42 7.66 -5.85
N ASP A 64 -7.70 6.60 -6.62
CA ASP A 64 -7.74 5.23 -6.09
C ASP A 64 -6.38 4.80 -5.53
N GLY A 65 -5.29 5.15 -6.22
CA GLY A 65 -3.93 4.91 -5.73
C GLY A 65 -3.68 5.62 -4.40
N LYS A 66 -4.07 6.91 -4.30
CA LYS A 66 -3.97 7.69 -3.07
C LYS A 66 -4.76 7.06 -1.92
N HIS A 67 -6.04 6.72 -2.15
CA HIS A 67 -6.88 6.10 -1.13
C HIS A 67 -6.34 4.74 -0.70
N SER A 68 -5.82 3.95 -1.63
CA SER A 68 -5.19 2.65 -1.32
C SER A 68 -3.96 2.81 -0.44
N MET A 69 -3.10 3.80 -0.71
CA MET A 69 -1.94 4.09 0.14
C MET A 69 -2.34 4.54 1.54
N ILE A 70 -3.34 5.42 1.65
CA ILE A 70 -3.85 5.88 2.95
C ILE A 70 -4.45 4.71 3.74
N ARG A 71 -5.28 3.88 3.09
CA ARG A 71 -5.86 2.69 3.72
C ARG A 71 -4.78 1.72 4.19
N TYR A 72 -3.74 1.51 3.39
CA TYR A 72 -2.60 0.70 3.81
C TYR A 72 -1.93 1.29 5.05
N TYR A 73 -1.71 2.60 5.09
CA TYR A 73 -1.12 3.25 6.26
C TYR A 73 -2.00 3.12 7.50
N ILE A 74 -3.30 3.42 7.38
CA ILE A 74 -4.24 3.39 8.50
C ILE A 74 -4.31 1.98 9.10
N ASN A 75 -4.54 0.98 8.25
CA ASN A 75 -4.68 -0.41 8.69
C ASN A 75 -3.38 -0.99 9.29
N ASN A 76 -2.21 -0.55 8.84
CA ASN A 76 -0.95 -1.14 9.32
C ASN A 76 -0.30 -0.37 10.49
N PHE A 77 -0.57 0.94 10.65
CA PHE A 77 0.16 1.78 11.62
C PHE A 77 -0.69 2.54 12.63
N THR A 78 -1.99 2.66 12.39
CA THR A 78 -2.90 3.40 13.29
C THR A 78 -3.97 2.53 13.92
N ASP A 79 -4.22 1.34 13.36
CA ASP A 79 -5.36 0.52 13.73
C ASP A 79 -5.21 -0.19 15.09
N GLY A 80 -3.98 -0.34 15.59
CA GLY A 80 -3.74 -0.93 16.91
C GLY A 80 -4.57 -0.28 18.02
N TYR A 81 -4.74 1.04 18.00
CA TYR A 81 -5.60 1.73 18.97
C TYR A 81 -7.09 1.38 18.85
N ASN A 82 -7.59 1.23 17.62
CA ASN A 82 -9.00 0.86 17.39
C ASN A 82 -9.25 -0.58 17.84
N CYS A 83 -8.29 -1.48 17.58
CA CYS A 83 -8.31 -2.85 18.08
C CYS A 83 -8.32 -2.88 19.61
N ASP A 84 -7.43 -2.13 20.27
CA ASP A 84 -7.39 -2.03 21.74
C ASP A 84 -8.74 -1.52 22.31
N CYS A 85 -9.38 -0.55 21.64
CA CYS A 85 -10.70 -0.05 22.04
C CYS A 85 -11.80 -1.11 21.87
N LEU A 86 -11.75 -1.89 20.79
CA LEU A 86 -12.69 -2.98 20.54
C LEU A 86 -12.52 -4.09 21.58
N ASP A 87 -11.29 -4.48 21.88
CA ASP A 87 -10.97 -5.51 22.87
C ASP A 87 -11.40 -5.08 24.29
N LEU A 88 -11.24 -3.78 24.62
CA LEU A 88 -11.80 -3.20 25.85
C LEU A 88 -13.33 -3.26 25.86
N SER A 89 -14.00 -2.94 24.74
CA SER A 89 -15.47 -2.97 24.62
C SER A 89 -16.05 -4.39 24.72
N GLN A 90 -15.30 -5.40 24.26
CA GLN A 90 -15.66 -6.82 24.32
C GLN A 90 -15.26 -7.47 25.65
N GLY A 91 -14.60 -6.73 26.55
CA GLY A 91 -14.14 -7.24 27.84
C GLY A 91 -12.98 -8.23 27.74
N GLN A 92 -12.28 -8.30 26.59
CA GLN A 92 -11.08 -9.12 26.42
C GLN A 92 -9.89 -8.54 27.18
N ILE A 93 -9.87 -7.21 27.37
CA ILE A 93 -8.84 -6.48 28.11
C ILE A 93 -9.49 -5.80 29.33
N SER A 94 -8.84 -5.94 30.50
CA SER A 94 -9.28 -5.23 31.71
C SER A 94 -8.78 -3.78 31.69
N ALA A 95 -9.60 -2.82 32.14
CA ALA A 95 -9.18 -1.41 32.25
C ALA A 95 -7.95 -1.19 33.15
N LYS A 96 -7.58 -2.20 33.97
CA LYS A 96 -6.37 -2.19 34.80
C LYS A 96 -5.12 -2.72 34.09
N GLN A 97 -5.27 -3.35 32.93
CA GLN A 97 -4.15 -3.94 32.17
C GLN A 97 -3.35 -2.81 31.53
N GLN A 98 -2.05 -2.77 31.80
CA GLN A 98 -1.17 -1.77 31.20
C GLN A 98 -0.88 -2.17 29.76
N LEU A 99 -1.37 -1.37 28.82
CA LEU A 99 -0.97 -1.49 27.41
C LEU A 99 0.51 -1.11 27.28
N ASN A 100 1.30 -1.95 26.61
CA ASN A 100 2.69 -1.64 26.33
C ASN A 100 2.77 -0.35 25.49
N LYS A 101 3.40 0.70 26.05
CA LYS A 101 3.63 1.93 25.30
C LYS A 101 4.60 1.66 24.16
N ARG A 102 4.22 2.13 22.97
CA ARG A 102 5.07 2.04 21.78
C ARG A 102 6.42 2.70 22.03
N GLY A 103 7.48 1.90 21.99
CA GLY A 103 8.85 2.42 21.99
C GLY A 103 9.13 3.22 20.73
N PHE A 104 10.14 4.10 20.78
CA PHE A 104 10.54 4.89 19.61
C PHE A 104 10.99 4.02 18.43
N ILE A 105 11.52 2.83 18.71
CA ILE A 105 12.02 1.85 17.76
C ILE A 105 10.90 0.84 17.44
N THR A 106 10.29 0.99 16.26
CA THR A 106 9.31 0.03 15.75
C THR A 106 9.96 -1.00 14.82
N PRO A 107 9.38 -2.21 14.67
CA PRO A 107 9.91 -3.23 13.76
C PRO A 107 10.07 -2.71 12.33
N ILE A 108 9.17 -1.86 11.85
CA ILE A 108 9.32 -1.22 10.53
C ILE A 108 10.53 -0.27 10.46
N LYS A 109 10.83 0.50 11.51
CA LYS A 109 12.00 1.39 11.53
C LYS A 109 13.28 0.57 11.54
N LEU A 110 13.30 -0.55 12.28
CA LEU A 110 14.40 -1.49 12.26
C LEU A 110 14.59 -2.13 10.88
N ALA A 111 13.51 -2.51 10.20
CA ALA A 111 13.59 -3.05 8.84
C ALA A 111 14.16 -2.04 7.84
N PHE A 112 13.70 -0.79 7.88
CA PHE A 112 14.27 0.28 7.06
C PHE A 112 15.74 0.53 7.40
N ALA A 113 16.09 0.59 8.69
CA ALA A 113 17.48 0.76 9.12
C ALA A 113 18.36 -0.40 8.62
N ALA A 114 17.91 -1.65 8.79
CA ALA A 114 18.63 -2.84 8.34
C ALA A 114 18.84 -2.85 6.82
N LEU A 115 17.80 -2.50 6.05
CA LEU A 115 17.87 -2.40 4.59
C LEU A 115 18.84 -1.29 4.17
N MET A 116 18.78 -0.12 4.81
CA MET A 116 19.71 0.99 4.55
C MET A 116 21.15 0.61 4.89
N THR A 117 21.38 -0.04 6.04
CA THR A 117 22.72 -0.52 6.41
C THR A 117 23.23 -1.57 5.43
N SER A 118 22.37 -2.48 4.98
CA SER A 118 22.73 -3.49 3.98
C SER A 118 23.18 -2.85 2.66
N LEU A 119 22.41 -1.87 2.15
CA LEU A 119 22.77 -1.14 0.93
C LEU A 119 24.08 -0.37 1.07
N ILE A 120 24.31 0.29 2.20
CA ILE A 120 25.56 1.02 2.47
C ILE A 120 26.74 0.05 2.52
N LEU A 121 26.60 -1.08 3.23
CA LEU A 121 27.65 -2.10 3.33
C LEU A 121 27.97 -2.70 1.97
N THR A 122 26.97 -3.04 1.16
CA THR A 122 27.19 -3.51 -0.22
C THR A 122 27.87 -2.44 -1.07
N ARG A 123 27.50 -1.16 -0.93
CA ARG A 123 28.16 -0.05 -1.62
C ARG A 123 29.64 0.07 -1.25
N VAL A 124 29.96 0.01 0.04
CA VAL A 124 31.34 0.08 0.53
C VAL A 124 32.14 -1.13 0.08
N PHE A 125 31.58 -2.34 0.19
CA PHE A 125 32.19 -3.58 -0.30
C PHE A 125 32.55 -3.47 -1.78
N LEU A 126 31.61 -3.06 -2.63
CA LEU A 126 31.87 -2.86 -4.06
C LEU A 126 32.95 -1.81 -4.32
N ASN A 127 33.14 -0.84 -3.42
CA ASN A 127 34.19 0.18 -3.54
C ASN A 127 35.58 -0.30 -3.13
N VAL A 128 35.65 -1.20 -2.16
CA VAL A 128 36.92 -1.79 -1.71
C VAL A 128 37.42 -2.84 -2.69
N TYR A 129 36.56 -3.75 -3.14
CA TYR A 129 36.96 -4.88 -3.98
C TYR A 129 36.97 -4.57 -5.48
N PHE A 130 36.16 -3.61 -5.91
CA PHE A 130 36.09 -3.17 -7.31
C PHE A 130 36.19 -1.64 -7.40
N PRO A 131 37.35 -1.06 -7.04
CA PRO A 131 37.56 0.39 -7.13
C PRO A 131 37.44 0.86 -8.59
N TYR A 132 36.89 2.05 -8.78
CA TYR A 132 36.91 2.70 -10.08
C TYR A 132 38.31 3.28 -10.30
N THR A 133 39.03 2.75 -11.27
CA THR A 133 40.30 3.31 -11.72
C THR A 133 40.00 4.21 -12.91
N GLU A 134 40.34 5.50 -12.81
CA GLU A 134 40.35 6.37 -13.99
C GLU A 134 41.46 5.90 -14.93
N ALA A 135 41.11 5.41 -16.12
CA ALA A 135 42.10 5.10 -17.15
C ALA A 135 41.53 5.32 -18.56
N SER A 136 42.45 5.76 -19.43
CA SER A 136 42.41 6.10 -20.87
C SER A 136 41.34 5.45 -21.78
N GLU A 137 40.95 6.17 -22.84
CA GLU A 137 39.87 5.96 -23.83
C GLU A 137 39.48 4.51 -24.22
N GLU A 138 40.37 3.52 -24.19
CA GLU A 138 40.05 2.10 -24.45
C GLU A 138 39.41 1.38 -23.24
N SER A 139 39.59 1.94 -22.04
CA SER A 139 39.02 1.49 -20.76
C SER A 139 37.57 1.97 -20.52
N ASP A 140 37.00 2.76 -21.43
CA ASP A 140 35.66 3.35 -21.23
C ASP A 140 34.55 2.29 -21.25
N SER A 141 34.68 1.27 -22.13
CA SER A 141 33.77 0.13 -22.22
C SER A 141 33.79 -0.74 -20.95
N ASP A 142 34.99 -1.02 -20.41
CA ASP A 142 35.13 -1.85 -19.21
C ASP A 142 34.72 -1.10 -17.94
N SER A 143 34.94 0.21 -17.90
CA SER A 143 34.42 1.07 -16.83
C SER A 143 32.88 1.11 -16.84
N THR A 144 32.27 1.19 -18.02
CA THR A 144 30.82 1.16 -18.21
C THR A 144 30.21 -0.18 -17.78
N LYS A 145 30.84 -1.31 -18.16
CA LYS A 145 30.43 -2.64 -17.70
C LYS A 145 30.48 -2.77 -16.18
N LEU A 146 31.52 -2.22 -15.54
CA LEU A 146 31.66 -2.24 -14.09
C LEU A 146 30.62 -1.37 -13.39
N MET A 147 30.28 -0.21 -13.95
CA MET A 147 29.20 0.65 -13.46
C MET A 147 27.85 -0.07 -13.52
N ILE A 148 27.54 -0.71 -14.65
CA ILE A 148 26.31 -1.49 -14.84
C ILE A 148 26.27 -2.66 -13.85
N PHE A 149 27.37 -3.40 -13.66
CA PHE A 149 27.42 -4.49 -12.70
C PHE A 149 27.12 -4.01 -11.27
N ARG A 150 27.74 -2.90 -10.83
CA ARG A 150 27.51 -2.32 -9.50
C ARG A 150 26.06 -1.89 -9.30
N THR A 151 25.44 -1.27 -10.30
CA THR A 151 24.03 -0.86 -10.21
C THR A 151 23.10 -2.06 -10.15
N LEU A 152 23.36 -3.12 -10.92
CA LEU A 152 22.59 -4.36 -10.87
C LEU A 152 22.67 -5.06 -9.50
N VAL A 153 23.85 -5.13 -8.88
CA VAL A 153 24.01 -5.73 -7.56
C VAL A 153 23.22 -4.95 -6.49
N LEU A 154 23.26 -3.61 -6.53
CA LEU A 154 22.51 -2.77 -5.59
C LEU A 154 20.99 -2.91 -5.76
N ILE A 155 20.52 -2.97 -7.01
CA ILE A 155 19.11 -3.24 -7.31
C ILE A 155 18.73 -4.63 -6.79
N GLY A 156 19.59 -5.64 -6.98
CA GLY A 156 19.38 -6.98 -6.46
C GLY A 156 19.20 -7.03 -4.94
N VAL A 157 20.10 -6.39 -4.19
CA VAL A 157 20.00 -6.31 -2.71
C VAL A 157 18.73 -5.59 -2.28
N PHE A 158 18.37 -4.49 -2.95
CA PHE A 158 17.14 -3.76 -2.67
C PHE A 158 15.89 -4.62 -2.92
N VAL A 159 15.84 -5.35 -4.04
CA VAL A 159 14.71 -6.20 -4.40
C VAL A 159 14.55 -7.37 -3.43
N VAL A 160 15.64 -8.09 -3.11
CA VAL A 160 15.59 -9.20 -2.13
C VAL A 160 15.18 -8.68 -0.75
N GLY A 161 15.72 -7.54 -0.30
CA GLY A 161 15.33 -6.91 0.95
C GLY A 161 13.84 -6.54 0.97
N SER A 162 13.34 -5.96 -0.11
CA SER A 162 11.92 -5.57 -0.24
C SER A 162 10.99 -6.79 -0.25
N LEU A 163 11.35 -7.86 -0.96
CA LEU A 163 10.59 -9.11 -0.97
C LEU A 163 10.59 -9.78 0.41
N GLY A 164 11.71 -9.75 1.13
CA GLY A 164 11.80 -10.24 2.50
C GLY A 164 10.88 -9.48 3.46
N ILE A 165 10.80 -8.16 3.33
CA ILE A 165 9.87 -7.32 4.10
C ILE A 165 8.42 -7.64 3.75
N GLN A 166 8.10 -7.81 2.46
CA GLN A 166 6.74 -8.15 2.01
C GLN A 166 6.30 -9.53 2.50
N ALA A 167 7.16 -10.55 2.40
CA ALA A 167 6.88 -11.90 2.87
C ALA A 167 6.63 -11.94 4.39
N ASN A 168 7.31 -11.08 5.14
CA ASN A 168 7.18 -10.95 6.58
C ASN A 168 6.33 -9.75 7.02
N GLY A 169 5.48 -9.22 6.12
CA GLY A 169 4.72 -8.00 6.30
C GLY A 169 4.01 -7.92 7.66
N ARG A 170 3.46 -9.05 8.12
CA ARG A 170 2.75 -9.19 9.40
C ARG A 170 3.58 -8.83 10.64
N LEU A 171 4.89 -9.06 10.61
CA LEU A 171 5.81 -8.70 11.72
C LEU A 171 6.06 -7.18 11.82
N PHE A 172 5.69 -6.42 10.79
CA PHE A 172 5.87 -4.97 10.71
C PHE A 172 4.57 -4.19 10.93
N ILE A 173 3.45 -4.90 11.09
CA ILE A 173 2.13 -4.35 11.41
C ILE A 173 2.10 -3.98 12.89
N ASP A 174 1.49 -2.85 13.21
CA ASP A 174 1.19 -2.48 14.58
C ASP A 174 0.02 -3.34 15.09
N ASP A 175 0.33 -4.55 15.58
CA ASP A 175 -0.66 -5.48 16.10
C ASP A 175 -1.04 -5.14 17.56
N SER A 176 -2.32 -5.37 17.86
CA SER A 176 -3.01 -5.30 19.16
C SER A 176 -2.46 -6.26 20.23
N SER A 177 -1.55 -7.17 19.87
CA SER A 177 -0.89 -8.14 20.78
C SER A 177 0.06 -7.51 21.83
N ARG A 178 -0.14 -6.22 22.15
CA ARG A 178 0.52 -5.50 23.25
C ARG A 178 0.06 -5.94 24.63
N THR A 179 -0.96 -6.80 24.70
CA THR A 179 -1.39 -7.48 25.91
C THR A 179 -0.47 -8.68 26.18
N ILE A 180 0.24 -8.64 27.32
CA ILE A 180 0.79 -9.84 27.95
C ILE A 180 -0.36 -10.77 28.34
#